data_AF-A0A2P5DUJ3-F1
#
_entry.id   AF-A0A2P5DUJ3-F1
#
_cell.length_a   1.000
_cell.length_b   1.000
_cell.length_c   1.000
_cell.angle_alpha   90.00
_cell.angle_beta   90.00
_cell.angle_gamma   90.00
#
_symmetry.space_group_name_H-M   'P 1'
#
loop_
_entity.id
_entity.type
_entity.pdbx_description
1 polymer ?
#
loop_
_entity_poly.entity_id
_entity_poly.type
_entity_poly.pdbx_seq_one_letter_code
_entity_poly.pdbx_strand_id
1 'polypeptide(L)'
;MFDLHFSNRVLEIPKLIITSVTQLTTRNTLAFEQRRCSWETYVNDYVMIMNRLVSSQKDMDLLLKHGIIENKLGNTIEVSSCVNKLANRVIMKPNDFYFASLWEELNVFSTSPWNTWKANLKQNYFSTPWAIVSVIAACLLIVLTIIQAVCSVLSVTTNN
;
A
#
# COMPACT_ATOMS: atom_id res chain seq x y z
N MET A 1 -10.77 -3.72 -16.37
CA MET A 1 -10.77 -2.38 -15.74
C MET A 1 -10.57 -2.47 -14.23
N PHE A 2 -11.10 -3.50 -13.55
CA PHE A 2 -11.09 -3.60 -12.08
C PHE A 2 -10.25 -4.78 -11.57
N ASP A 3 -9.35 -5.31 -12.40
CA ASP A 3 -8.61 -6.53 -12.06
C ASP A 3 -7.38 -6.21 -11.25
N LEU A 4 -7.27 -6.82 -10.08
CA LEU A 4 -6.18 -6.63 -9.14
C LEU A 4 -5.31 -7.89 -9.14
N HIS A 5 -4.00 -7.70 -9.19
CA HIS A 5 -3.05 -8.79 -9.07
C HIS A 5 -2.04 -8.50 -7.99
N PHE A 6 -1.75 -9.50 -7.16
CA PHE A 6 -0.65 -9.45 -6.23
C PHE A 6 0.36 -10.51 -6.62
N SER A 7 1.54 -10.09 -7.07
CA SER A 7 2.61 -11.00 -7.47
C SER A 7 3.96 -10.40 -7.11
N ASN A 8 4.95 -11.24 -6.80
CA ASN A 8 6.31 -10.79 -6.50
C ASN A 8 6.39 -9.67 -5.43
N ARG A 9 5.47 -9.67 -4.44
CA ARG A 9 5.35 -8.64 -3.39
C ARG A 9 4.96 -7.25 -3.90
N VAL A 10 4.38 -7.17 -5.09
CA VAL A 10 3.88 -5.95 -5.73
C VAL A 10 2.38 -6.10 -5.95
N LEU A 11 1.61 -5.11 -5.48
CA LEU A 11 0.19 -5.00 -5.80
C LEU A 11 0.05 -4.19 -7.09
N GLU A 12 -0.38 -4.87 -8.14
CA GLU A 12 -0.71 -4.27 -9.42
C GLU A 12 -2.17 -3.82 -9.41
N ILE A 13 -2.35 -2.52 -9.54
CA ILE A 13 -3.66 -1.87 -9.56
C ILE A 13 -3.87 -1.30 -10.96
N PRO A 14 -5.00 -1.60 -11.61
CA PRO A 14 -5.29 -1.08 -12.93
C PRO A 14 -5.47 0.42 -12.84
N LYS A 15 -4.93 1.14 -13.82
CA LYS A 15 -5.01 2.60 -13.83
C LYS A 15 -6.47 3.07 -13.85
N LEU A 16 -6.85 3.84 -12.84
CA LEU A 16 -8.18 4.41 -12.68
C LEU A 16 -8.21 5.85 -13.20
N ILE A 17 -8.78 6.04 -14.39
CA ILE A 17 -8.99 7.36 -14.97
C ILE A 17 -10.36 7.88 -14.52
N ILE A 18 -10.36 8.90 -13.66
CA ILE A 18 -11.57 9.50 -13.12
C ILE A 18 -12.07 10.56 -14.10
N THR A 19 -13.19 10.24 -14.74
CA THR A 19 -14.00 11.14 -15.59
C THR A 19 -15.45 11.07 -15.13
N SER A 20 -16.30 12.00 -15.58
CA SER A 20 -17.74 11.93 -15.35
C SER A 20 -18.35 10.62 -15.88
N VAL A 21 -17.83 10.12 -17.00
CA VAL A 21 -18.27 8.84 -17.60
C VAL A 21 -17.87 7.67 -16.69
N THR A 22 -16.61 7.59 -16.28
CA THR A 22 -16.13 6.51 -15.38
C THR A 22 -16.94 6.48 -14.09
N GLN A 23 -17.25 7.64 -13.50
CA GLN A 23 -18.08 7.72 -12.30
C GLN A 23 -19.48 7.16 -12.52
N LEU A 24 -20.13 7.54 -13.62
CA LEU A 24 -21.46 7.06 -13.97
C LEU A 24 -21.46 5.56 -14.26
N THR A 25 -20.51 5.08 -15.06
CA THR A 25 -20.37 3.67 -15.39
C THR A 25 -20.13 2.83 -14.14
N THR A 26 -19.16 3.19 -13.28
CA THR A 26 -18.89 2.44 -12.05
C THR A 26 -20.10 2.43 -11.12
N ARG A 27 -20.84 3.54 -10.98
CA ARG A 27 -22.07 3.59 -10.16
C ARG A 27 -23.20 2.74 -10.73
N ASN A 28 -23.39 2.78 -12.04
CA ASN A 28 -24.43 1.99 -12.70
C ASN A 28 -24.12 0.50 -12.61
N THR A 29 -22.85 0.10 -12.79
CA THR A 29 -22.42 -1.30 -12.61
C THR A 29 -22.57 -1.74 -11.16
N LEU A 30 -22.17 -0.92 -10.20
CA LEU A 30 -22.38 -1.22 -8.77
C LEU A 30 -23.87 -1.41 -8.44
N ALA A 31 -24.74 -0.53 -8.94
CA ALA A 31 -26.19 -0.66 -8.75
C ALA A 31 -26.77 -1.90 -9.44
N PHE A 32 -26.19 -2.30 -10.58
CA PHE A 32 -26.55 -3.52 -11.29
C PHE A 32 -26.17 -4.77 -10.49
N GLU A 33 -24.92 -4.87 -10.01
CA GLU A 33 -24.46 -5.96 -9.13
C GLU A 33 -25.38 -6.09 -7.91
N GLN A 34 -25.67 -4.98 -7.24
CA GLN A 34 -26.51 -4.95 -6.04
C GLN A 34 -27.96 -5.38 -6.27
N ARG A 35 -28.54 -5.07 -7.43
CA ARG A 35 -29.95 -5.38 -7.71
C ARG A 35 -30.17 -6.73 -8.36
N ARG A 36 -29.24 -7.21 -9.20
CA ARG A 36 -29.48 -8.37 -10.07
C ARG A 36 -28.55 -9.55 -9.83
N CYS A 37 -27.31 -9.29 -9.40
CA CYS A 37 -26.30 -10.33 -9.23
C CYS A 37 -25.76 -10.31 -7.81
N SER A 38 -26.53 -10.84 -6.84
CA SER A 38 -26.09 -10.87 -5.44
C SER A 38 -24.80 -11.68 -5.20
N TRP A 39 -24.38 -12.50 -6.18
CA TRP A 39 -23.20 -13.36 -6.12
C TRP A 39 -22.00 -12.83 -6.92
N GLU A 40 -22.17 -11.78 -7.74
CA GLU A 40 -21.09 -11.17 -8.51
C GLU A 40 -20.82 -9.77 -7.96
N THR A 41 -19.94 -9.68 -6.96
CA THR A 41 -19.59 -8.43 -6.26
C THR A 41 -18.27 -7.84 -6.75
N TYR A 42 -17.85 -8.14 -7.97
CA TYR A 42 -16.52 -7.80 -8.47
C TYR A 42 -16.22 -6.29 -8.41
N VAL A 43 -17.11 -5.46 -8.93
CA VAL A 43 -16.94 -3.99 -8.91
C VAL A 43 -17.12 -3.46 -7.50
N ASN A 44 -18.08 -3.98 -6.74
CA ASN A 44 -18.25 -3.67 -5.33
C ASN A 44 -16.95 -3.88 -4.52
N ASP A 45 -16.32 -5.03 -4.69
CA ASP A 45 -15.14 -5.45 -3.94
C ASP A 45 -13.89 -4.68 -4.37
N TYR A 46 -13.76 -4.38 -5.66
CA TYR A 46 -12.75 -3.46 -6.16
C TYR A 46 -12.88 -2.06 -5.53
N VAL A 47 -14.10 -1.48 -5.53
CA VAL A 47 -14.33 -0.16 -4.93
C VAL A 47 -14.06 -0.19 -3.43
N MET A 48 -14.35 -1.31 -2.76
CA MET A 48 -14.01 -1.52 -1.36
C MET A 48 -12.50 -1.48 -1.12
N ILE A 49 -11.71 -2.18 -1.93
CA ILE A 49 -10.23 -2.18 -1.85
C ILE A 49 -9.69 -0.78 -2.11
N MET A 50 -10.16 -0.12 -3.16
CA MET A 50 -9.74 1.26 -3.45
C MET A 50 -10.04 2.21 -2.30
N ASN A 51 -11.20 2.07 -1.65
CA ASN A 51 -11.54 2.87 -0.47
C ASN A 51 -10.60 2.58 0.72
N ARG A 52 -10.18 1.33 0.91
CA ARG A 52 -9.21 0.96 1.96
C ARG A 52 -7.81 1.52 1.68
N LEU A 53 -7.40 1.53 0.41
CA LEU A 53 -6.12 2.10 -0.01
C LEU A 53 -6.11 3.63 0.11
N VAL A 54 -7.23 4.30 -0.16
CA VAL A 54 -7.36 5.76 -0.04
C VAL A 54 -7.96 6.15 1.32
N SER A 55 -7.23 5.85 2.39
CA SER A 55 -7.68 6.16 3.75
C SER A 55 -7.46 7.63 4.15
N SER A 56 -6.51 8.30 3.50
CA SER A 56 -6.11 9.67 3.78
C SER A 56 -5.77 10.44 2.49
N GLN A 57 -5.67 11.77 2.59
CA GLN A 57 -5.24 12.59 1.45
C GLN A 57 -3.81 12.24 0.99
N LYS A 58 -2.92 11.84 1.92
CA LYS A 58 -1.56 11.40 1.58
C LYS A 58 -1.56 10.15 0.70
N ASP A 59 -2.48 9.22 0.96
CA ASP A 59 -2.62 8.01 0.15
C ASP A 59 -3.14 8.35 -1.25
N MET A 60 -4.11 9.28 -1.34
CA MET A 60 -4.59 9.80 -2.62
C MET A 60 -3.46 10.44 -3.43
N ASP A 61 -2.69 11.33 -2.80
CA ASP A 61 -1.58 12.03 -3.44
C ASP A 61 -0.50 11.05 -3.91
N LEU A 62 -0.26 9.98 -3.15
CA LEU A 62 0.66 8.91 -3.52
C LEU A 62 0.19 8.16 -4.77
N LEU A 63 -1.10 7.80 -4.85
CA LEU A 63 -1.67 7.09 -6.00
C LEU A 63 -1.73 7.97 -7.26
N LEU A 64 -2.02 9.27 -7.10
CA LEU A 64 -1.94 10.27 -8.17
C LEU A 64 -0.50 10.42 -8.68
N LYS A 65 0.47 10.55 -7.75
CA LYS A 65 1.90 10.68 -8.09
C LYS A 65 2.43 9.47 -8.86
N HIS A 66 1.97 8.27 -8.53
CA HIS A 66 2.37 7.04 -9.24
C HIS A 66 1.50 6.76 -10.47
N GLY A 67 0.56 7.63 -10.82
CA GLY A 67 -0.29 7.49 -12.01
C GLY A 67 -1.28 6.33 -11.94
N ILE A 68 -1.48 5.73 -10.76
CA ILE A 68 -2.48 4.69 -10.51
C ILE A 68 -3.87 5.31 -10.62
N ILE A 69 -4.04 6.52 -10.07
CA ILE A 69 -5.24 7.33 -10.26
C ILE A 69 -4.86 8.49 -11.18
N GLU A 70 -5.69 8.76 -12.19
CA GLU A 70 -5.58 9.93 -13.04
C GLU A 70 -6.86 10.75 -12.97
N ASN A 71 -6.75 12.03 -12.62
CA ASN A 71 -7.89 12.93 -12.60
C ASN A 71 -8.05 13.67 -13.92
N LYS A 72 -9.19 13.48 -14.58
CA LYS A 72 -9.57 14.25 -15.78
C LYS A 72 -10.79 15.16 -15.55
N LEU A 73 -11.19 15.37 -14.30
CA LEU A 73 -12.30 16.27 -13.95
C LEU A 73 -11.88 17.74 -13.79
N GLY A 74 -10.59 18.04 -13.88
CA GLY A 74 -10.07 19.42 -13.84
C GLY A 74 -9.86 19.98 -12.43
N ASN A 75 -10.34 19.33 -11.36
CA ASN A 75 -10.11 19.75 -9.97
C ASN A 75 -9.69 18.58 -9.06
N THR A 76 -8.59 18.72 -8.33
CA THR A 76 -8.04 17.71 -7.39
C THR A 76 -8.96 17.44 -6.19
N ILE A 77 -9.71 18.43 -5.71
CA ILE A 77 -10.66 18.27 -4.58
C ILE A 77 -11.80 17.30 -4.95
N GLU A 78 -12.12 17.18 -6.24
CA GLU A 78 -13.20 16.31 -6.71
C GLU A 78 -12.82 14.83 -6.71
N VAL A 79 -11.52 14.51 -6.69
CA VAL A 79 -11.01 13.14 -6.79
C VAL A 79 -11.19 12.36 -5.50
N SER A 80 -10.78 12.93 -4.37
CA SER A 80 -10.99 12.32 -3.06
C SER A 80 -12.49 12.21 -2.74
N SER A 81 -13.25 13.24 -3.11
CA SER A 81 -14.72 13.20 -3.06
C SER A 81 -15.30 12.08 -3.92
N CYS A 82 -14.73 11.82 -5.10
CA CYS A 82 -15.19 10.76 -6.00
C CYS A 82 -15.03 9.36 -5.40
N VAL A 83 -13.84 9.02 -4.91
CA VAL A 83 -13.58 7.71 -4.30
C VAL A 83 -14.48 7.51 -3.09
N ASN A 84 -14.60 8.50 -2.21
CA ASN A 84 -15.50 8.44 -1.05
C ASN A 84 -16.97 8.28 -1.45
N LYS A 85 -17.43 8.98 -2.50
CA LYS A 85 -18.80 8.85 -3.02
C LYS A 85 -19.08 7.48 -3.65
N LEU A 86 -18.08 6.86 -4.28
CA LEU A 86 -18.18 5.49 -4.80
C LEU A 86 -18.23 4.50 -3.63
N ALA A 87 -17.36 4.67 -2.65
CA ALA A 87 -17.27 3.83 -1.46
C ALA A 87 -18.54 3.85 -0.59
N ASN A 88 -19.21 5.00 -0.48
CA ASN A 88 -20.44 5.13 0.32
C ASN A 88 -21.60 4.23 -0.17
N ARG A 89 -21.50 3.69 -1.39
CA ARG A 89 -22.51 2.78 -1.94
C ARG A 89 -22.07 1.31 -1.93
N VAL A 90 -20.88 0.99 -1.43
CA VAL A 90 -20.39 -0.39 -1.35
C VAL A 90 -21.10 -1.14 -0.24
N ILE A 91 -21.47 -2.40 -0.50
CA ILE A 91 -22.06 -3.31 0.49
C ILE A 91 -21.01 -4.36 0.84
N MET A 92 -20.66 -4.47 2.12
CA MET A 92 -19.71 -5.48 2.57
C MET A 92 -20.39 -6.84 2.67
N LYS A 93 -19.93 -7.80 1.87
CA LYS A 93 -20.34 -9.21 1.94
C LYS A 93 -19.12 -10.08 2.25
N PRO A 94 -18.82 -10.33 3.54
CA PRO A 94 -17.57 -10.96 3.93
C PRO A 94 -17.42 -12.41 3.43
N ASN A 95 -18.52 -13.12 3.19
CA ASN A 95 -18.48 -14.53 2.75
C ASN A 95 -18.30 -14.70 1.23
N ASP A 96 -18.52 -13.64 0.43
CA ASP A 96 -18.53 -13.70 -1.04
C ASP A 96 -17.58 -12.64 -1.64
N PHE A 97 -16.46 -12.35 -0.95
CA PHE A 97 -15.54 -11.32 -1.39
C PHE A 97 -14.61 -11.85 -2.49
N TYR A 98 -14.73 -11.32 -3.71
CA TYR A 98 -14.03 -11.81 -4.90
C TYR A 98 -12.50 -11.81 -4.74
N PHE A 99 -11.97 -10.79 -4.07
CA PHE A 99 -10.52 -10.62 -3.86
C PHE A 99 -10.06 -11.16 -2.51
N ALA A 100 -10.77 -12.12 -1.89
CA ALA A 100 -10.44 -12.61 -0.54
C ALA A 100 -9.04 -13.19 -0.43
N SER A 101 -8.67 -14.08 -1.36
CA SER A 101 -7.33 -14.67 -1.41
C SER A 101 -6.25 -13.60 -1.59
N LEU A 102 -6.44 -12.71 -2.56
CA LEU A 102 -5.52 -11.60 -2.83
C LEU A 102 -5.36 -10.69 -1.60
N TRP A 103 -6.45 -10.39 -0.91
CA TRP A 103 -6.44 -9.56 0.29
C TRP A 103 -5.76 -10.27 1.47
N GLU A 104 -5.97 -11.58 1.62
CA GLU A 104 -5.29 -12.40 2.63
C GLU A 104 -3.78 -12.44 2.38
N GLU A 105 -3.34 -12.67 1.15
CA GLU A 105 -1.92 -12.65 0.78
C GLU A 105 -1.28 -11.28 1.05
N LEU A 106 -1.98 -10.19 0.69
CA LEU A 106 -1.55 -8.83 1.02
C LEU A 106 -1.45 -8.60 2.53
N ASN A 107 -2.42 -9.10 3.29
CA ASN A 107 -2.44 -8.97 4.74
C ASN A 107 -1.28 -9.74 5.39
N VAL A 108 -1.04 -11.00 4.98
CA VAL A 108 0.11 -11.79 5.44
C VAL A 108 1.42 -11.10 5.09
N PHE A 109 1.54 -10.57 3.87
CA PHE A 109 2.74 -9.85 3.46
C PHE A 109 2.97 -8.58 4.28
N SER A 110 1.94 -7.76 4.45
CA SER A 110 2.03 -6.47 5.16
C SER A 110 2.21 -6.61 6.67
N THR A 111 1.69 -7.67 7.28
CA THR A 111 1.80 -7.93 8.72
C THR A 111 3.08 -8.67 9.13
N SER A 112 3.83 -9.20 8.16
CA SER A 112 5.11 -9.86 8.43
C SER A 112 6.08 -8.92 9.17
N PRO A 113 6.64 -9.32 10.34
CA PRO A 113 7.50 -8.46 11.16
C PRO A 113 8.67 -7.85 10.39
N TRP A 114 9.27 -8.63 9.49
CA TRP A 114 10.36 -8.17 8.63
C TRP A 114 9.92 -7.07 7.67
N ASN A 115 8.76 -7.22 7.03
CA ASN A 115 8.24 -6.22 6.08
C ASN A 115 7.80 -4.95 6.81
N THR A 116 7.18 -5.09 7.97
CA THR A 116 6.82 -3.97 8.85
C THR A 116 8.05 -3.18 9.28
N TRP A 117 9.12 -3.87 9.72
CA TRP A 117 10.38 -3.22 10.10
C TRP A 117 11.03 -2.52 8.90
N LYS A 118 11.09 -3.19 7.74
CA LYS A 118 11.61 -2.61 6.50
C LYS A 118 10.83 -1.36 6.07
N ALA A 119 9.50 -1.39 6.15
CA ALA A 119 8.64 -0.25 5.82
C ALA A 119 8.88 0.92 6.79
N ASN A 120 8.93 0.66 8.10
CA ASN A 120 9.24 1.66 9.11
C ASN A 120 10.63 2.27 8.93
N LEU A 121 11.64 1.46 8.61
CA LEU A 121 12.98 1.95 8.28
C LEU A 121 12.95 2.89 7.08
N LYS A 122 12.34 2.45 5.97
CA LYS A 122 12.26 3.27 4.75
C LYS A 122 11.53 4.58 5.01
N GLN A 123 10.42 4.55 5.74
CA GLN A 123 9.57 5.71 5.99
C GLN A 123 10.18 6.69 6.99
N ASN A 124 10.80 6.22 8.06
CA ASN A 124 11.29 7.07 9.15
C ASN A 124 12.77 7.43 9.02
N TYR A 125 13.59 6.52 8.47
CA TYR A 125 15.05 6.70 8.43
C TYR A 125 15.59 7.04 7.05
N PHE A 126 14.95 6.58 5.97
CA PHE A 126 15.39 6.91 4.60
C PHE A 126 14.61 8.08 3.96
N SER A 127 13.73 8.71 4.72
CA SER A 127 12.97 9.89 4.27
C SER A 127 13.74 11.19 4.39
N THR A 128 14.81 11.24 5.19
CA THR A 128 15.66 12.43 5.34
C THR A 128 17.14 12.11 5.12
N PRO A 129 17.91 12.98 4.43
CA PRO A 129 19.34 12.77 4.22
C PRO A 129 20.13 12.57 5.52
N TRP A 130 19.75 13.31 6.57
CA TRP A 130 20.39 13.25 7.88
C TRP A 130 20.20 11.89 8.56
N ALA A 131 19.00 11.32 8.50
CA ALA A 131 18.76 10.01 9.08
C ALA A 131 19.56 8.90 8.35
N ILE A 132 19.77 9.03 7.04
CA ILE A 132 20.65 8.13 6.28
C ILE A 132 22.09 8.22 6.80
N VAL A 133 22.63 9.43 6.96
CA VAL A 133 23.99 9.64 7.47
C VAL A 133 24.13 9.05 8.89
N SER A 134 23.14 9.27 9.75
CA SER A 134 23.13 8.72 11.12
C SER A 134 23.15 7.19 11.11
N VAL A 135 22.41 6.53 10.22
CA VAL A 135 22.42 5.07 10.08
C VAL A 135 23.79 4.57 9.63
N ILE A 136 24.42 5.24 8.65
CA ILE A 136 25.77 4.87 8.18
C ILE A 136 26.79 5.02 9.31
N ALA A 137 26.76 6.13 10.05
CA ALA A 137 27.65 6.36 11.18
C ALA A 137 27.47 5.28 12.27
N ALA A 138 26.23 4.95 12.62
CA ALA A 138 25.94 3.88 13.58
C ALA A 138 26.48 2.52 13.11
N CYS A 139 26.30 2.17 11.84
CA CYS A 139 26.86 0.94 11.27
C CYS A 139 28.39 0.90 11.34
N LEU A 140 29.07 2.01 11.01
CA LEU A 140 30.53 2.11 11.10
C LEU A 140 31.00 1.95 12.54
N LEU A 141 30.34 2.61 13.49
CA LEU A 141 30.66 2.49 14.92
C LEU A 141 30.51 1.05 15.40
N ILE A 142 29.43 0.34 15.02
CA ILE A 142 29.21 -1.07 15.37
C ILE A 142 30.32 -1.96 14.81
N VAL A 143 30.70 -1.78 13.54
CA VAL A 143 31.79 -2.55 12.92
C VAL A 143 33.11 -2.31 13.64
N LEU A 144 33.43 -1.05 13.95
CA LEU A 144 34.63 -0.70 14.70
C LEU A 144 34.63 -1.31 16.10
N THR A 145 33.49 -1.31 16.81
CA THR A 145 33.38 -1.92 18.15
C THR A 145 33.58 -3.43 18.10
N ILE A 146 33.05 -4.11 17.07
CA ILE A 146 33.27 -5.55 16.88
C ILE A 146 34.74 -5.85 16.65
N ILE A 147 35.40 -5.10 15.76
CA ILE A 147 36.84 -5.26 15.49
C ILE A 147 37.64 -5.05 16.78
N GLN A 148 37.36 -3.97 17.51
CA GLN A 148 38.03 -3.67 18.77
C GLN A 148 37.82 -4.78 19.81
N ALA A 149 36.61 -5.31 19.93
CA ALA A 149 36.30 -6.41 20.86
C ALA A 149 37.07 -7.69 20.50
N VAL A 150 37.13 -8.06 19.21
CA VAL A 150 37.88 -9.22 18.72
C VAL A 150 39.38 -9.06 18.98
N CYS A 151 39.96 -7.90 18.62
CA CYS A 151 41.37 -7.61 18.87
C CYS A 151 41.70 -7.66 20.38
N SER A 152 40.82 -7.13 21.23
CA SER A 152 41.01 -7.16 22.68
C SER A 152 41.02 -8.59 23.23
N VAL A 153 40.07 -9.44 22.83
CA VAL A 153 40.02 -10.85 23.24
C VAL A 153 41.27 -11.61 22.80
N LEU A 154 41.70 -11.46 21.55
CA LEU A 154 42.91 -12.10 21.03
C LEU A 154 44.16 -11.66 21.80
N SER A 155 44.27 -10.37 22.14
CA SER A 155 45.42 -9.87 22.91
C SER A 155 45.50 -10.49 24.31
N VAL A 156 44.35 -10.73 24.95
CA VAL A 156 44.28 -11.37 26.27
C VAL A 156 44.62 -12.85 26.20
N THR A 157 44.17 -13.58 25.17
CA THR A 157 44.45 -15.02 25.05
C THR A 157 45.88 -15.34 24.61
N THR A 158 46.57 -14.40 23.94
CA THR A 158 47.96 -14.61 23.46
C THR A 158 49.02 -14.21 24.49
N ASN A 159 48.63 -13.45 25.53
CA ASN A 159 49.53 -12.99 26.60
C ASN A 159 49.50 -13.88 27.86
N ASN A 160 48.85 -15.04 27.80
CA ASN A 160 48.88 -16.12 28.80
C ASN A 160 49.62 -17.33 28.23
#